data_AF-A0A8S3Y6B5-F1
#
_entry.id   AF-A0A8S3Y6B5-F1
#
_cell.length_a   1.000
_cell.length_b   1.000
_cell.length_c   1.000
_cell.angle_alpha   90.00
_cell.angle_beta   90.00
_cell.angle_gamma   90.00
#
_symmetry.space_group_name_H-M   'P 1'
#
loop_
_entity.id
_entity.type
_entity.pdbx_description
1 polymer ?
#
loop_
_entity_poly.entity_id
_entity_poly.type
_entity_poly.pdbx_seq_one_letter_code
_entity_poly.pdbx_strand_id
1 'polypeptide(L)'
;MHKLIESEIWLACSATRNTNNQTLDCIDCIDLALKLGIKLCQSLPAFHAFTGCDYTAAFYNKGKVKPFQQFSKNEKYQTVFASLTDAADIFIDEKMKTVQEFTASMYGIRNCTSVNDARHRIFMKNYSAKEDSEHF
;
A
#
# COMPACT_ATOMS: atom_id res chain seq x y z
N MET A 1 -27.68 -10.08 4.13
CA MET A 1 -27.50 -8.94 5.06
C MET A 1 -26.75 -9.48 6.27
N HIS A 2 -25.42 -9.35 6.30
CA HIS A 2 -24.61 -9.89 7.40
C HIS A 2 -24.84 -9.01 8.63
N LYS A 3 -25.46 -9.57 9.68
CA LYS A 3 -25.50 -8.95 11.01
C LYS A 3 -24.06 -8.86 11.49
N LEU A 4 -23.53 -7.64 11.56
CA LEU A 4 -22.34 -7.38 12.36
C LEU A 4 -22.69 -7.74 13.79
N ILE A 5 -21.99 -8.72 14.35
CA ILE A 5 -22.06 -9.07 15.76
C ILE A 5 -21.72 -7.79 16.55
N GLU A 6 -22.47 -7.49 17.61
CA GLU A 6 -22.14 -6.46 18.62
C GLU A 6 -20.89 -6.89 19.41
N SER A 7 -19.80 -7.18 18.72
CA SER A 7 -18.51 -7.37 19.33
C SER A 7 -17.89 -6.00 19.53
N GLU A 8 -17.22 -5.75 20.64
CA GLU A 8 -16.38 -4.56 20.82
C GLU A 8 -14.92 -5.01 20.71
N ILE A 9 -14.23 -4.62 19.63
CA ILE A 9 -12.83 -5.02 19.40
C ILE A 9 -11.94 -3.81 19.61
N TRP A 10 -11.10 -3.88 20.64
CA TRP A 10 -10.17 -2.82 21.01
C TRP A 10 -8.72 -3.29 20.86
N LEU A 11 -7.86 -2.45 20.28
CA LEU A 11 -6.42 -2.67 20.19
C LEU A 11 -5.68 -1.75 21.15
N ALA A 12 -5.00 -2.31 22.15
CA ALA A 12 -4.13 -1.53 23.02
C ALA A 12 -2.86 -1.10 22.26
N CYS A 13 -2.62 0.21 22.17
CA CYS A 13 -1.53 0.79 21.38
C CYS A 13 -0.40 1.37 22.23
N SER A 14 -0.72 1.85 23.42
CA SER A 14 0.28 2.30 24.40
C SER A 14 -0.25 2.18 25.81
N ALA A 15 0.68 2.02 26.76
CA ALA A 15 0.39 2.15 28.17
C ALA A 15 1.24 3.30 28.71
N THR A 16 0.61 4.43 28.99
CA THR A 16 1.30 5.53 29.65
C THR A 16 1.23 5.29 31.15
N ARG A 17 2.36 4.97 31.79
CA ARG A 17 2.45 4.83 33.25
C ARG A 17 2.76 6.20 33.86
N ASN A 18 1.77 6.80 34.51
CA ASN A 18 2.03 7.84 35.50
C ASN A 18 2.07 7.18 36.89
N THR A 19 2.83 7.74 37.83
CA THR A 19 3.26 7.11 39.09
C THR A 19 2.12 6.57 39.97
N ASN A 20 0.86 6.96 39.72
CA ASN A 20 -0.32 6.48 40.44
C ASN A 20 -1.50 6.02 39.56
N ASN A 21 -1.40 6.04 38.23
CA ASN A 21 -2.49 5.61 37.33
C ASN A 21 -1.94 5.08 35.99
N GLN A 22 -2.42 3.90 35.57
CA GLN A 22 -2.13 3.34 34.26
C GLN A 22 -3.27 3.68 33.30
N THR A 23 -3.01 4.54 32.32
CA THR A 23 -3.94 4.77 31.20
C THR A 23 -3.50 3.93 30.02
N LEU A 24 -4.42 3.08 29.54
CA LEU A 24 -4.25 2.32 28.31
C LEU A 24 -4.85 3.13 27.16
N ASP A 25 -4.04 3.45 26.16
CA ASP A 25 -4.53 4.06 24.92
C ASP A 25 -5.02 2.93 24.01
N CYS A 26 -6.34 2.84 23.85
CA CYS A 26 -6.99 1.82 23.04
C CYS A 26 -7.55 2.43 21.75
N ILE A 27 -7.40 1.71 20.64
CA ILE A 27 -8.06 2.02 19.38
C ILE A 27 -9.28 1.11 19.23
N ASP A 28 -10.45 1.72 18.99
CA ASP A 28 -11.64 0.99 18.56
C ASP A 28 -11.44 0.52 17.10
N CYS A 29 -11.27 -0.78 16.92
CA CYS A 29 -11.06 -1.36 15.60
C CYS A 29 -12.31 -1.27 14.72
N ILE A 30 -13.51 -1.21 15.32
CA ILE A 30 -14.78 -1.17 14.60
C ILE A 30 -15.03 0.24 14.11
N ASP A 31 -14.92 1.24 14.97
CA ASP A 31 -14.99 2.64 14.56
C ASP A 31 -13.93 2.98 13.49
N LEU A 32 -12.70 2.47 13.67
CA LEU A 32 -11.67 2.60 12.64
C LEU A 32 -12.05 1.93 11.32
N ALA A 33 -12.56 0.70 11.35
CA ALA A 33 -12.98 -0.02 10.15
C ALA A 33 -14.15 0.68 9.44
N LEU A 34 -15.09 1.24 10.19
CA LEU A 34 -16.21 2.04 9.66
C LEU A 34 -15.71 3.33 8.98
N LYS A 35 -14.73 4.01 9.58
CA LYS A 35 -14.11 5.23 9.01
C LYS A 35 -13.30 4.94 7.75
N LEU A 36 -12.53 3.85 7.73
CA LEU A 36 -11.71 3.47 6.59
C LEU A 36 -12.52 2.87 5.44
N GLY A 37 -13.64 2.21 5.76
CA GLY A 37 -14.49 1.53 4.81
C GLY A 37 -14.00 0.13 4.45
N ILE A 38 -14.95 -0.75 4.15
CA ILE A 38 -14.69 -2.19 3.96
C ILE A 38 -13.68 -2.48 2.85
N LYS A 39 -13.73 -1.74 1.74
CA LYS A 39 -12.88 -1.95 0.57
C LYS A 39 -11.41 -1.67 0.89
N LEU A 40 -11.13 -0.56 1.57
CA LEU A 40 -9.78 -0.22 2.01
C LEU A 40 -9.28 -1.27 3.01
N CYS A 41 -10.08 -1.61 4.03
CA CYS A 41 -9.73 -2.61 5.03
C CYS A 41 -9.37 -3.97 4.40
N GLN A 42 -10.17 -4.46 3.44
CA GLN A 42 -9.90 -5.73 2.74
C GLN A 42 -8.60 -5.70 1.93
N SER A 43 -8.20 -4.53 1.45
CA SER A 43 -6.99 -4.36 0.64
C SER A 43 -5.70 -4.19 1.45
N LEU A 44 -5.80 -3.88 2.76
CA LEU A 44 -4.65 -3.62 3.64
C LEU A 44 -3.69 -4.81 3.79
N PRO A 45 -4.13 -6.08 3.92
CA PRO A 45 -3.22 -7.20 4.05
C PRO A 45 -2.29 -7.35 2.84
N ALA A 46 -2.85 -7.30 1.63
CA ALA A 46 -2.07 -7.33 0.39
C ALA A 46 -1.15 -6.11 0.28
N PHE A 47 -1.63 -4.92 0.63
CA PHE A 47 -0.82 -3.69 0.64
C PHE A 47 0.37 -3.80 1.62
N HIS A 48 0.15 -4.34 2.82
CA HIS A 48 1.17 -4.51 3.85
C HIS A 48 2.28 -5.45 3.39
N ALA A 49 1.90 -6.63 2.87
CA ALA A 49 2.84 -7.60 2.32
C ALA A 49 3.56 -7.06 1.07
N PHE A 50 2.86 -6.36 0.18
CA PHE A 50 3.46 -5.83 -1.04
C PHE A 50 4.47 -4.71 -0.78
N THR A 51 4.18 -3.81 0.16
CA THR A 51 5.05 -2.66 0.47
C THR A 51 6.15 -2.96 1.50
N GLY A 52 6.34 -4.25 1.83
CA GLY A 52 7.37 -4.74 2.78
C GLY A 52 6.83 -4.99 4.19
N CYS A 53 6.73 -6.24 4.62
CA CYS A 53 6.43 -6.64 6.01
C CYS A 53 7.62 -7.38 6.62
N ASP A 54 7.44 -8.00 7.79
CA ASP A 54 8.49 -8.80 8.42
C ASP A 54 9.00 -9.95 7.54
N TYR A 55 8.22 -10.37 6.54
CA TYR A 55 8.53 -11.45 5.61
C TYR A 55 8.86 -11.00 4.18
N THR A 56 8.67 -9.72 3.83
CA THR A 56 8.88 -9.22 2.47
C THR A 56 9.75 -7.98 2.46
N ALA A 57 10.65 -7.88 1.49
CA ALA A 57 11.51 -6.72 1.35
C ALA A 57 10.70 -5.45 1.05
N ALA A 58 11.13 -4.32 1.61
CA ALA A 58 10.58 -3.01 1.28
C ALA A 58 11.14 -2.49 -0.05
N PHE A 59 10.36 -1.65 -0.73
CA PHE A 59 10.80 -0.93 -1.92
C PHE A 59 11.89 0.10 -1.57
N TYR A 60 12.94 0.16 -2.39
CA TYR A 60 14.08 1.05 -2.16
C TYR A 60 13.65 2.53 -2.08
N ASN A 61 14.05 3.21 -1.00
CA ASN A 61 13.69 4.60 -0.71
C ASN A 61 12.16 4.87 -0.69
N LYS A 62 11.34 3.87 -0.35
CA LYS A 62 9.89 4.02 -0.17
C LYS A 62 9.44 3.48 1.18
N GLY A 63 9.03 4.39 2.07
CA GLY A 63 8.29 4.04 3.29
C GLY A 63 6.80 3.80 2.99
N LYS A 64 6.00 3.44 4.01
CA LYS A 64 4.56 3.11 3.83
C LYS A 64 3.62 4.31 3.76
N VAL A 65 3.97 5.43 4.39
CA VAL A 65 3.07 6.58 4.55
C VAL A 65 2.66 7.18 3.20
N LYS A 66 3.62 7.50 2.33
CA LYS A 66 3.34 8.11 1.01
C LYS A 66 2.58 7.15 0.08
N PRO A 67 3.00 5.89 -0.11
CA PRO A 67 2.22 4.91 -0.87
C PRO A 67 0.82 4.72 -0.31
N PHE A 68 0.64 4.67 1.01
CA PHE A 68 -0.68 4.52 1.63
C PHE A 68 -1.59 5.71 1.34
N GLN A 69 -1.09 6.95 1.44
CA GLN A 69 -1.87 8.15 1.11
C GLN A 69 -2.34 8.19 -0.34
N GLN A 70 -1.54 7.65 -1.26
CA GLN A 70 -1.93 7.54 -2.66
C GLN A 70 -2.94 6.39 -2.86
N PHE A 71 -2.68 5.25 -2.23
CA PHE A 71 -3.50 4.05 -2.30
C PHE A 71 -4.91 4.25 -1.72
N SER A 72 -5.02 4.92 -0.57
CA SER A 72 -6.30 5.20 0.10
C SER A 72 -7.23 6.10 -0.70
N LYS A 73 -6.70 6.86 -1.68
CA LYS A 73 -7.48 7.73 -2.57
C LYS A 73 -7.83 7.08 -3.91
N ASN A 74 -7.34 5.86 -4.18
CA ASN A 74 -7.49 5.22 -5.47
C ASN A 74 -8.27 3.90 -5.33
N GLU A 75 -9.56 3.92 -5.66
CA GLU A 75 -10.43 2.76 -5.57
C GLU A 75 -10.01 1.60 -6.50
N LYS A 76 -9.39 1.90 -7.64
CA LYS A 76 -8.87 0.86 -8.55
C LYS A 76 -7.80 0.03 -7.85
N TYR A 77 -6.88 0.68 -7.16
CA TYR A 77 -5.84 -0.02 -6.41
C TYR A 77 -6.43 -0.82 -5.26
N GLN A 78 -7.37 -0.25 -4.50
CA GLN A 78 -8.03 -0.96 -3.40
C GLN A 78 -8.76 -2.21 -3.90
N THR A 79 -9.50 -2.11 -5.01
CA THR A 79 -10.26 -3.23 -5.58
C THR A 79 -9.33 -4.36 -6.00
N VAL A 80 -8.25 -4.05 -6.72
CA VAL A 80 -7.29 -5.07 -7.12
C VAL A 80 -6.61 -5.70 -5.91
N PHE A 81 -6.10 -4.90 -4.97
CA PHE A 81 -5.41 -5.42 -3.80
C PHE A 81 -6.31 -6.22 -2.86
N ALA A 82 -7.59 -5.86 -2.72
CA ALA A 82 -8.56 -6.66 -1.99
C ALA A 82 -8.78 -8.04 -2.64
N SER A 83 -8.68 -8.15 -3.98
CA SER A 83 -8.78 -9.44 -4.67
C SER A 83 -7.51 -10.29 -4.58
N LEU A 84 -6.34 -9.69 -4.33
CA LEU A 84 -5.06 -10.41 -4.22
C LEU A 84 -4.95 -11.27 -2.94
N THR A 85 -5.93 -11.21 -2.03
CA THR A 85 -6.00 -12.13 -0.90
C THR A 85 -6.47 -13.52 -1.31
N ASP A 86 -7.03 -13.67 -2.52
CA ASP A 86 -7.33 -14.97 -3.13
C ASP A 86 -6.16 -15.41 -4.03
N ALA A 87 -5.61 -16.60 -3.77
CA ALA A 87 -4.50 -17.15 -4.54
C ALA A 87 -4.83 -17.40 -6.01
N ALA A 88 -6.11 -17.67 -6.33
CA ALA A 88 -6.56 -17.87 -7.71
C ALA A 88 -6.46 -16.59 -8.56
N ASP A 89 -6.49 -15.43 -7.90
CA ASP A 89 -6.59 -14.12 -8.52
C ASP A 89 -5.23 -13.47 -8.85
N ILE A 90 -4.13 -14.03 -8.34
CA ILE A 90 -2.78 -13.43 -8.41
C ILE A 90 -2.25 -13.35 -9.85
N PHE A 91 -2.60 -14.32 -10.70
CA PHE A 91 -2.02 -14.46 -12.05
C PHE A 91 -2.86 -13.81 -13.16
N ILE A 92 -3.81 -12.95 -12.81
CA ILE A 92 -4.61 -12.23 -13.82
C ILE A 92 -3.83 -11.02 -14.34
N ASP A 93 -3.53 -11.00 -15.64
CA ASP A 93 -2.71 -9.97 -16.30
C ASP A 93 -3.18 -8.53 -16.03
N GLU A 94 -4.49 -8.29 -15.99
CA GLU A 94 -5.05 -6.96 -15.73
C GLU A 94 -4.79 -6.49 -14.30
N LYS A 95 -4.83 -7.41 -13.33
CA LYS A 95 -4.49 -7.14 -11.93
C LYS A 95 -2.99 -6.86 -11.82
N MET A 96 -2.17 -7.67 -12.48
CA MET A 96 -0.71 -7.46 -12.54
C MET A 96 -0.34 -6.11 -13.15
N LYS A 97 -1.00 -5.67 -14.22
CA LYS A 97 -0.81 -4.32 -14.79
C LYS A 97 -1.14 -3.23 -13.78
N THR A 98 -2.19 -3.41 -12.97
CA THR A 98 -2.58 -2.45 -11.94
C THR A 98 -1.58 -2.40 -10.78
N VAL A 99 -1.05 -3.55 -10.35
CA VAL A 99 0.01 -3.62 -9.33
C VAL A 99 1.30 -2.94 -9.84
N GLN A 100 1.65 -3.17 -11.10
CA GLN A 100 2.78 -2.51 -11.75
C GLN A 100 2.58 -1.00 -11.88
N GLU A 101 1.37 -0.55 -12.19
CA GLU A 101 1.00 0.86 -12.23
C GLU A 101 1.14 1.52 -10.86
N PHE A 102 0.63 0.87 -9.81
CA PHE A 102 0.83 1.32 -8.45
C PHE A 102 2.33 1.43 -8.11
N THR A 103 3.13 0.45 -8.52
CA THR A 103 4.60 0.48 -8.34
C THR A 103 5.24 1.66 -9.04
N ALA A 104 4.97 1.86 -10.33
CA ALA A 104 5.49 2.98 -11.11
C ALA A 104 5.14 4.33 -10.45
N SER A 105 3.91 4.45 -9.97
CA SER A 105 3.41 5.66 -9.33
C SER A 105 4.10 5.98 -7.99
N MET A 106 4.51 4.97 -7.20
CA MET A 106 5.32 5.16 -6.00
C MET A 106 6.67 5.84 -6.31
N TYR A 107 7.21 5.63 -7.51
CA TYR A 107 8.43 6.27 -8.00
C TYR A 107 8.18 7.56 -8.80
N GLY A 108 6.94 8.06 -8.82
CA GLY A 108 6.56 9.30 -9.50
C GLY A 108 6.36 9.15 -11.00
N ILE A 109 6.36 7.92 -11.53
CA ILE A 109 6.07 7.65 -12.94
C ILE A 109 4.57 7.44 -13.11
N ARG A 110 3.93 8.35 -13.85
CA ARG A 110 2.49 8.29 -14.15
C ARG A 110 2.24 7.57 -15.48
N ASN A 111 1.03 7.06 -15.67
CA ASN A 111 0.57 6.44 -16.93
C ASN A 111 1.53 5.34 -17.43
N CYS A 112 1.98 4.48 -16.52
CA CYS A 112 2.92 3.42 -16.83
C CYS A 112 2.45 2.15 -16.12
N THR A 113 2.13 1.11 -16.88
CA THR A 113 1.62 -0.17 -16.38
C THR A 113 2.68 -1.27 -16.42
N SER A 114 3.94 -0.90 -16.71
CA SER A 114 5.09 -1.80 -16.76
C SER A 114 6.19 -1.27 -15.85
N VAL A 115 6.60 -2.07 -14.87
CA VAL A 115 7.72 -1.69 -13.99
C VAL A 115 9.02 -1.56 -14.77
N ASN A 116 9.21 -2.35 -15.82
CA ASN A 116 10.39 -2.28 -16.67
C ASN A 116 10.46 -0.96 -17.44
N ASP A 117 9.33 -0.51 -18.00
CA ASP A 117 9.23 0.80 -18.64
C ASP A 117 9.46 1.93 -17.62
N ALA A 118 8.87 1.85 -16.41
CA ALA A 118 9.12 2.82 -15.35
C ALA A 118 10.61 2.89 -14.97
N ARG A 119 11.29 1.74 -14.82
CA ARG A 119 12.73 1.66 -14.55
C ARG A 119 13.55 2.29 -15.66
N HIS A 120 13.21 2.01 -16.92
CA HIS A 120 13.88 2.59 -18.07
C HIS A 120 13.73 4.12 -18.10
N ARG A 121 12.52 4.65 -17.84
CA ARG A 121 12.26 6.09 -17.76
C ARG A 121 13.01 6.79 -16.61
N ILE A 122 13.24 6.08 -15.50
CA ILE A 122 14.04 6.57 -14.37
C ILE A 122 15.55 6.53 -14.72
N PHE A 123 15.98 5.58 -15.55
CA PHE A 123 17.37 5.45 -15.98
C PHE A 123 17.77 6.50 -17.03
N MET A 124 17.01 6.62 -18.12
CA MET A 124 16.90 7.89 -18.86
C MET A 124 16.48 8.97 -17.84
N LYS A 125 16.41 10.27 -18.07
CA LYS A 125 16.23 11.26 -16.97
C LYS A 125 17.41 11.34 -15.98
N ASN A 126 17.84 10.26 -15.32
CA ASN A 126 18.94 10.33 -14.34
C ASN A 126 20.32 10.18 -14.99
N TYR A 127 20.43 9.35 -16.02
CA TYR A 127 21.71 9.00 -16.62
C TYR A 127 21.85 9.42 -18.07
N SER A 128 20.77 9.75 -18.77
CA SER A 128 20.81 10.18 -20.18
C SER A 128 21.75 11.39 -20.38
N ALA A 129 22.56 11.32 -21.44
CA ALA A 129 23.50 12.35 -21.86
C ALA A 129 22.79 13.72 -21.94
N LYS A 130 23.46 14.77 -21.44
CA LYS A 130 22.91 16.12 -21.46
C LYS A 130 23.13 16.82 -22.80
N GLU A 131 24.07 16.32 -23.60
CA GLU A 131 24.41 16.80 -24.94
C GLU A 131 24.48 15.62 -25.92
N ASP A 132 24.04 15.84 -27.17
CA ASP A 132 24.03 14.82 -28.23
C ASP A 132 25.45 14.34 -28.64
N SER A 133 26.49 14.99 -28.13
CA SER A 133 27.91 14.69 -28.39
C SER A 133 28.51 13.66 -27.41
N GLU A 134 27.82 13.34 -26.30
CA GLU A 134 28.27 12.35 -25.34
C GLU A 134 27.65 10.98 -25.66
N HIS A 135 28.43 10.11 -26.30
CA HIS A 135 28.10 8.70 -26.43
C HIS A 135 28.58 7.91 -25.21
N PHE A 136 27.76 6.95 -24.76
CA PHE A 136 28.10 5.96 -23.73
C PHE A 136 29.06 4.89 -24.25
#